data_AF-A0A8J8DPX5-F1
#
_entry.id   AF-A0A8J8DPX5-F1
#
_cell.length_a   1.000
_cell.length_b   1.000
_cell.length_c   1.000
_cell.angle_alpha   90.00
_cell.angle_beta   90.00
_cell.angle_gamma   90.00
#
_symmetry.space_group_name_H-M   'P 1'
#
loop_
_entity.id
_entity.type
_entity.pdbx_description
1 polymer ?
#
loop_
_entity_poly.entity_id
_entity_poly.type
_entity_poly.pdbx_seq_one_letter_code
_entity_poly.pdbx_strand_id
1 'polypeptide(L)'
;MSSEALFLFIAALTALYWFMFYKFMKESGEMKDERGRRINQLASEKILIVVQMLLLVGILAVNAFPSMNPIKLLALIYVVAIFGHAALRYYYLRVM
;
A
#
# COMPACT_ATOMS: atom_id res chain seq x y z
N MET A 1 -10.26 -7.84 17.11
CA MET A 1 -10.56 -8.37 15.77
C MET A 1 -10.08 -9.81 15.70
N SER A 2 -10.96 -10.75 15.37
CA SER A 2 -10.58 -12.14 15.09
C SER A 2 -9.73 -12.21 13.82
N SER A 3 -8.96 -13.29 13.65
CA SER A 3 -8.12 -13.50 12.46
C SER A 3 -8.94 -13.48 11.17
N GLU A 4 -10.17 -14.00 11.21
CA GLU A 4 -11.12 -14.00 10.09
C GLU A 4 -11.56 -12.59 9.72
N ALA A 5 -11.91 -11.75 10.69
CA ALA A 5 -12.29 -10.36 10.44
C ALA A 5 -11.13 -9.53 9.88
N LEU A 6 -9.89 -9.82 10.32
CA LEU A 6 -8.67 -9.21 9.77
C LEU A 6 -8.43 -9.62 8.32
N PHE A 7 -8.60 -10.91 8.00
CA PHE A 7 -8.51 -11.40 6.63
C PHE A 7 -9.56 -10.75 5.71
N LEU A 8 -10.82 -10.71 6.14
CA LEU A 8 -11.91 -10.08 5.38
C LEU A 8 -11.66 -8.59 5.15
N PHE A 9 -11.15 -7.88 6.17
CA PHE A 9 -10.79 -6.47 6.05
C PHE A 9 -9.68 -6.26 5.02
N ILE A 10 -8.60 -7.05 5.08
CA ILE A 10 -7.50 -7.00 4.11
C ILE A 10 -8.04 -7.29 2.70
N ALA A 11 -8.82 -8.36 2.53
CA ALA A 11 -9.39 -8.74 1.24
C ALA A 11 -10.27 -7.64 0.64
N ALA A 12 -11.10 -6.98 1.46
CA ALA A 12 -11.91 -5.84 1.04
C ALA A 12 -11.06 -4.64 0.59
N LEU A 13 -10.00 -4.31 1.34
CA LEU A 13 -9.06 -3.25 0.96
C LEU A 13 -8.33 -3.58 -0.34
N THR A 14 -7.89 -4.82 -0.52
CA THR A 14 -7.24 -5.29 -1.76
C THR A 14 -8.18 -5.17 -2.94
N ALA A 15 -9.43 -5.62 -2.80
CA ALA A 15 -10.42 -5.54 -3.87
C ALA A 15 -10.71 -4.08 -4.25
N LEU A 16 -10.84 -3.19 -3.26
CA LEU A 16 -11.08 -1.77 -3.46
C LEU A 16 -9.87 -1.09 -4.14
N TYR A 17 -8.66 -1.37 -3.66
CA TYR A 17 -7.42 -0.90 -4.28
C TYR A 17 -7.30 -1.37 -5.73
N TRP A 18 -7.55 -2.65 -5.98
CA TRP A 18 -7.51 -3.23 -7.32
C TRP A 18 -8.56 -2.59 -8.23
N PHE A 19 -9.77 -2.38 -7.75
CA PHE A 19 -10.82 -1.71 -8.51
C PHE A 19 -10.44 -0.26 -8.87
N MET A 20 -9.93 0.52 -7.91
CA MET A 20 -9.46 1.88 -8.15
C MET A 20 -8.31 1.90 -9.17
N PHE A 21 -7.36 0.97 -9.04
CA PHE A 21 -6.22 0.86 -9.94
C PHE A 21 -6.62 0.40 -11.34
N TYR A 22 -7.54 -0.56 -11.44
CA TYR A 22 -8.07 -1.04 -12.71
C TYR A 22 -8.84 0.07 -13.45
N LYS A 23 -9.75 0.75 -12.73
CA LYS A 23 -10.51 1.88 -13.27
C LYS A 23 -9.57 2.97 -13.78
N PHE A 24 -8.55 3.29 -12.99
CA PHE A 24 -7.49 4.19 -13.40
C PHE A 24 -6.80 3.75 -14.70
N MET A 25 -6.27 2.54 -14.74
CA MET A 25 -5.52 2.00 -15.88
C MET A 25 -6.35 2.00 -17.18
N LYS A 26 -7.65 1.70 -17.06
CA LYS A 26 -8.55 1.52 -18.21
C LYS A 26 -9.20 2.83 -18.68
N GLU A 27 -9.66 3.68 -17.76
CA GLU A 27 -10.49 4.84 -18.10
C GLU A 27 -9.67 6.12 -18.29
N SER A 28 -8.56 6.30 -17.57
CA SER A 28 -7.80 7.56 -17.62
C SER A 28 -6.78 7.62 -18.77
N GLY A 29 -6.44 6.49 -19.38
CA GLY A 29 -5.37 6.42 -20.38
C GLY A 29 -3.98 6.80 -19.84
N GLU A 30 -3.84 7.10 -18.54
CA GLU A 30 -2.62 7.66 -17.95
C GLU A 30 -1.41 6.72 -18.01
N MET A 31 -1.61 5.41 -18.18
CA MET A 31 -0.48 4.50 -18.45
C MET A 31 0.01 4.53 -19.89
N LYS A 32 -0.76 5.08 -20.82
CA LYS A 32 -0.30 5.40 -22.18
C LYS A 32 0.42 6.75 -22.23
N ASP A 33 0.15 7.62 -21.26
CA ASP A 33 0.86 8.88 -21.03
C ASP A 33 2.16 8.64 -20.22
N GLU A 34 3.26 9.23 -20.66
CA GLU A 34 4.53 9.18 -19.94
C GLU A 34 4.43 9.81 -18.55
N ARG A 35 3.59 10.84 -18.38
CA ARG A 35 3.38 11.51 -17.09
C ARG A 35 2.74 10.56 -16.07
N GLY A 36 1.65 9.89 -16.45
CA GLY A 36 0.96 8.96 -15.55
C GLY A 36 1.81 7.74 -15.18
N ARG A 37 2.62 7.23 -16.13
CA ARG A 37 3.64 6.21 -15.85
C ARG A 37 4.66 6.69 -14.83
N ARG A 38 5.21 7.89 -14.99
CA ARG A 38 6.21 8.46 -14.08
C ARG A 38 5.62 8.69 -12.68
N ILE A 39 4.40 9.19 -12.58
CA ILE A 39 3.68 9.37 -11.31
C ILE A 39 3.53 8.02 -10.58
N ASN A 40 3.08 6.98 -11.29
CA ASN A 40 2.91 5.66 -10.69
C ASN A 40 4.24 5.05 -10.24
N GLN A 41 5.29 5.22 -11.03
CA GLN A 41 6.63 4.76 -10.68
C GLN A 41 7.15 5.46 -9.42
N LEU A 42 7.08 6.80 -9.36
CA LEU A 42 7.51 7.56 -8.18
C LEU A 42 6.71 7.17 -6.93
N ALA A 43 5.39 7.05 -7.04
CA ALA A 43 4.54 6.60 -5.94
C ALA A 43 4.94 5.18 -5.47
N SER A 44 5.20 4.27 -6.40
CA SER A 44 5.63 2.89 -6.12
C SER A 44 7.01 2.83 -5.46
N GLU A 45 7.98 3.59 -5.95
CA GLU A 45 9.34 3.64 -5.38
C GLU A 45 9.32 4.17 -3.95
N LYS A 46 8.58 5.27 -3.70
CA LYS A 46 8.48 5.86 -2.36
C LYS A 46 7.77 4.95 -1.38
N ILE A 47 6.65 4.33 -1.77
CA ILE A 47 5.94 3.41 -0.87
C ILE A 47 6.74 2.14 -0.61
N LEU A 48 7.49 1.64 -1.60
CA LEU A 48 8.34 0.46 -1.44
C LEU A 48 9.40 0.69 -0.35
N ILE A 49 10.08 1.84 -0.37
CA ILE A 49 11.05 2.22 0.67
C ILE A 49 10.37 2.24 2.05
N VAL A 50 9.20 2.86 2.16
CA VAL A 50 8.45 2.93 3.43
C VAL A 50 8.07 1.53 3.94
N VAL A 51 7.55 0.67 3.06
CA VAL A 51 7.17 -0.71 3.43
C VAL A 51 8.39 -1.52 3.84
N GLN A 52 9.52 -1.40 3.14
CA GLN A 52 10.77 -2.07 3.52
C GLN A 52 11.26 -1.62 4.90
N MET A 53 11.24 -0.32 5.18
CA MET A 53 11.60 0.21 6.50
C MET A 53 10.66 -0.28 7.60
N LEU A 54 9.35 -0.29 7.35
CA LEU A 54 8.36 -0.81 8.30
C LEU A 54 8.52 -2.31 8.56
N LEU A 55 8.87 -3.09 7.54
CA LEU A 55 9.18 -4.52 7.69
C LEU A 55 10.43 -4.72 8.55
N LEU A 56 11.51 -3.98 8.29
CA LEU A 56 12.76 -4.04 9.06
C LEU A 56 12.52 -3.70 10.55
N VAL A 57 11.88 -2.55 10.80
CA VAL A 57 11.51 -2.13 12.16
C VAL A 57 10.53 -3.14 12.79
N GLY A 58 9.61 -3.67 12.00
CA GLY A 58 8.65 -4.66 12.42
C GLY A 58 9.27 -5.97 12.91
N ILE A 59 10.28 -6.48 12.20
CA ILE A 59 11.05 -7.67 12.60
C ILE A 59 11.75 -7.41 13.93
N LEU A 60 12.42 -6.27 14.06
CA LEU A 60 13.10 -5.88 15.31
C LEU A 60 12.11 -5.74 16.47
N ALA A 61 10.93 -5.16 16.22
CA ALA A 61 9.90 -4.95 17.22
C ALA A 61 9.30 -6.28 17.71
N VAL A 62 9.00 -7.22 16.81
CA VAL A 62 8.50 -8.56 17.20
C VAL A 62 9.54 -9.32 18.02
N ASN A 63 10.84 -9.18 17.68
CA ASN A 63 11.91 -9.82 18.43
C ASN A 63 12.12 -9.19 19.83
N ALA A 64 12.00 -7.87 19.93
CA ALA A 64 12.13 -7.14 21.20
C ALA A 64 10.89 -7.28 22.10
N PHE A 65 9.70 -7.47 21.53
CA PHE A 65 8.42 -7.55 22.23
C PHE A 65 7.67 -8.84 21.90
N PRO A 66 7.91 -9.95 22.64
CA PRO A 66 7.31 -11.25 22.35
C PRO A 66 5.77 -11.28 22.42
N SER A 67 5.14 -10.33 23.11
CA SER A 67 3.68 -10.17 23.16
C SER A 67 3.09 -9.52 21.90
N MET A 68 3.92 -8.99 21.00
CA MET A 68 3.47 -8.38 19.75
C MET A 68 3.02 -9.46 18.77
N ASN A 69 1.80 -9.31 18.24
CA ASN A 69 1.27 -10.25 17.26
C ASN A 69 1.80 -9.93 15.85
N PRO A 70 2.61 -10.80 15.21
CA PRO A 70 3.22 -10.52 13.91
C PRO A 70 2.19 -10.35 12.78
N ILE A 71 1.05 -11.05 12.88
CA ILE A 71 -0.02 -10.99 11.88
C ILE A 71 -0.64 -9.59 11.85
N LYS A 72 -0.89 -9.00 13.03
CA LYS A 72 -1.46 -7.65 13.11
C LYS A 72 -0.49 -6.59 12.60
N LEU A 73 0.80 -6.76 12.86
CA LEU A 73 1.85 -5.90 12.34
C LEU A 73 1.93 -5.98 10.80
N LEU A 74 1.94 -7.19 10.23
CA LEU A 74 1.90 -7.37 8.77
C LEU A 74 0.65 -6.77 8.14
N ALA A 75 -0.50 -6.91 8.79
CA ALA A 75 -1.75 -6.29 8.34
C ALA A 75 -1.64 -4.75 8.32
N LEU A 76 -1.04 -4.15 9.34
CA LEU A 76 -0.79 -2.71 9.37
C LEU A 76 0.12 -2.28 8.21
N ILE A 77 1.22 -2.99 7.99
CA ILE A 77 2.15 -2.71 6.88
C ILE A 77 1.43 -2.82 5.54
N TYR A 78 0.57 -3.82 5.37
CA TYR A 78 -0.22 -3.99 4.15
C TYR A 78 -1.20 -2.83 3.92
N VAL A 79 -1.88 -2.37 4.98
CA VAL A 79 -2.77 -1.20 4.94
C VAL A 79 -1.96 0.03 4.52
N VAL A 80 -0.79 0.26 5.12
CA VAL A 80 0.10 1.37 4.75
C VAL A 80 0.52 1.27 3.29
N ALA A 81 0.84 0.07 2.79
CA ALA A 81 1.22 -0.12 1.39
C ALA A 81 0.10 0.32 0.42
N ILE A 82 -1.14 -0.10 0.68
CA ILE A 82 -2.31 0.24 -0.15
C ILE A 82 -2.59 1.75 -0.10
N PHE A 83 -2.80 2.29 1.10
CA PHE A 83 -3.23 3.68 1.25
C PHE A 83 -2.10 4.65 0.94
N GLY A 84 -0.86 4.32 1.32
CA GLY A 84 0.30 5.14 1.03
C GLY A 84 0.57 5.22 -0.48
N HIS A 85 0.44 4.11 -1.22
CA HIS A 85 0.56 4.15 -2.68
C HIS A 85 -0.54 5.03 -3.30
N ALA A 86 -1.80 4.83 -2.91
CA ALA A 86 -2.92 5.60 -3.42
C ALA A 86 -2.78 7.10 -3.10
N ALA A 87 -2.36 7.45 -1.88
CA ALA A 87 -2.17 8.82 -1.44
C ALA A 87 -1.01 9.52 -2.15
N LEU A 88 0.15 8.85 -2.28
CA LEU A 88 1.30 9.39 -3.02
C LEU A 88 0.95 9.63 -4.48
N ARG A 89 0.26 8.68 -5.10
CA ARG A 89 -0.18 8.81 -6.49
C ARG A 89 -1.16 9.97 -6.67
N TYR A 90 -2.12 10.11 -5.77
CA TYR A 90 -3.06 11.24 -5.77
C TYR A 90 -2.34 12.59 -5.58
N TYR A 91 -1.36 12.64 -4.69
CA TYR A 91 -0.53 13.81 -4.47
C TYR A 91 0.24 14.18 -5.75
N TYR A 92 0.98 13.24 -6.33
CA TYR A 92 1.78 13.48 -7.54
C TYR A 92 0.93 13.89 -8.75
N LEU A 93 -0.28 13.35 -8.89
CA LEU A 93 -1.23 13.78 -9.92
C LEU A 93 -1.64 15.26 -9.79
N ARG A 94 -1.58 15.84 -8.59
CA ARG A 94 -1.88 17.25 -8.35
C ARG A 94 -0.69 18.19 -8.52
N VAL A 95 0.55 17.68 -8.35
CA VAL A 95 1.76 18.54 -8.30
C VAL A 95 2.69 18.40 -9.50
N MET A 96 2.58 17.32 -10.29
CA MET A 96 3.34 17.09 -11.52
C MET A 96 2.38 17.06 -12.67
#